data_AF-M0M574-F1
#
_entry.id   AF-M0M574-F1
#
_cell.length_a   1.000
_cell.length_b   1.000
_cell.length_c   1.000
_cell.angle_alpha   90.00
_cell.angle_beta   90.00
_cell.angle_gamma   90.00
#
_symmetry.space_group_name_H-M   'P 1'
#
loop_
_entity.id
_entity.type
_entity.pdbx_description
1 polymer ?
#
loop_
_entity_poly.entity_id
_entity_poly.type
_entity_poly.pdbx_seq_one_letter_code
_entity_poly.pdbx_strand_id
1 'polypeptide(L)'
;MPDGTLPFENPDRELDLRDEYSATVNVFLHFTVLGLITLVTGRPFLFPSLGPSAYLMATGEKARAEGAYHVIGGHTVAVVAGLIAYALLGNEVSAYVIFARPDPAFSVDLVSLVGSATVAMMLTTTTMLVTNTNHAAACATTLIVALG
;
A
#
# COMPACT_ATOMS: atom_id res chain seq x y z
N MET A 1 -28.50 -20.90 -23.05
CA MET A 1 -27.09 -20.92 -22.62
C MET A 1 -26.90 -19.69 -21.75
N PRO A 2 -26.42 -19.81 -20.50
CA PRO A 2 -25.94 -18.65 -19.77
C PRO A 2 -24.75 -18.08 -20.56
N ASP A 3 -24.72 -16.77 -20.66
CA ASP A 3 -23.58 -15.97 -21.09
C ASP A 3 -22.30 -16.49 -20.42
N GLY A 4 -21.27 -16.79 -21.22
CA GLY A 4 -19.99 -17.34 -20.75
C GLY A 4 -19.12 -16.32 -20.00
N THR A 5 -19.74 -15.32 -19.36
CA THR A 5 -19.06 -14.32 -18.56
C THR A 5 -18.67 -14.97 -17.23
N LEU A 6 -17.37 -15.15 -17.04
CA LEU A 6 -16.85 -15.58 -15.75
C LEU A 6 -17.20 -14.48 -14.73
N PRO A 7 -17.49 -14.81 -13.44
CA PRO A 7 -17.99 -13.84 -12.45
C PRO A 7 -17.10 -12.61 -12.19
N PHE A 8 -15.89 -12.60 -12.75
CA PHE A 8 -14.87 -11.55 -12.64
C PHE A 8 -14.74 -10.69 -13.91
N GLU A 9 -15.41 -11.07 -14.99
CA GLU A 9 -15.36 -10.36 -16.26
C GLU A 9 -16.55 -9.39 -16.31
N ASN A 10 -16.27 -8.13 -15.98
CA ASN A 10 -17.20 -7.04 -16.23
C ASN A 10 -16.78 -6.34 -17.53
N PRO A 11 -17.36 -6.73 -18.68
CA PRO A 11 -16.96 -6.21 -20.00
C PRO A 11 -17.26 -4.72 -20.19
N ASP A 12 -18.08 -4.12 -19.33
CA ASP A 12 -18.45 -2.69 -19.37
C ASP A 12 -17.57 -1.82 -18.46
N ARG A 13 -16.48 -2.36 -17.90
CA ARG A 13 -15.59 -1.62 -17.01
C ARG A 13 -14.65 -0.72 -17.81
N GLU A 14 -14.96 0.57 -17.81
CA GLU A 14 -14.03 1.61 -18.24
C GLU A 14 -13.01 1.86 -17.11
N LEU A 15 -11.72 1.67 -17.40
CA LEU A 15 -10.64 2.13 -16.51
C LEU A 15 -10.67 3.66 -16.50
N ASP A 16 -11.27 4.27 -15.48
CA ASP A 16 -11.16 5.70 -15.30
C ASP A 16 -9.76 6.04 -14.77
N LEU A 17 -8.85 6.26 -15.71
CA LEU A 17 -7.45 6.61 -15.46
C LEU A 17 -7.32 7.82 -14.51
N ARG A 18 -8.32 8.72 -14.47
CA ARG A 18 -8.29 9.87 -13.56
C ARG A 18 -8.52 9.45 -12.11
N ASP A 19 -9.46 8.56 -11.86
CA ASP A 19 -9.76 8.05 -10.52
C ASP A 19 -8.60 7.21 -9.98
N GLU A 20 -8.01 6.35 -10.81
CA GLU A 20 -6.87 5.50 -10.41
C GLU A 20 -5.61 6.34 -10.13
N TYR A 21 -5.37 7.36 -10.95
CA TYR A 21 -4.30 8.32 -10.73
C TYR A 21 -4.54 9.14 -9.46
N SER A 22 -5.76 9.62 -9.22
CA SER A 22 -6.15 10.37 -8.03
C SER A 22 -5.93 9.56 -6.75
N ALA A 23 -6.33 8.28 -6.74
CA ALA A 23 -6.11 7.39 -5.61
C ALA A 23 -4.61 7.20 -5.32
N THR A 24 -3.81 6.97 -6.36
CA THR A 24 -2.35 6.80 -6.22
C THR A 24 -1.68 8.07 -5.66
N VAL A 25 -2.08 9.24 -6.15
CA VAL A 25 -1.58 10.54 -5.66
C VAL A 25 -2.01 10.79 -4.21
N ASN A 26 -3.25 10.45 -3.83
CA ASN A 26 -3.71 10.63 -2.46
C ASN A 26 -2.94 9.72 -1.47
N VAL A 27 -2.67 8.47 -1.85
CA VAL A 27 -1.81 7.56 -1.07
C VAL A 27 -0.41 8.15 -0.92
N PHE A 28 0.19 8.62 -2.01
CA PHE A 28 1.51 9.25 -1.98
C PHE A 28 1.55 10.44 -1.02
N LEU A 29 0.55 11.34 -1.08
CA LEU A 29 0.44 12.50 -0.19
C LEU A 29 0.31 12.08 1.28
N HIS A 30 -0.57 11.12 1.59
CA HIS A 30 -0.76 10.61 2.95
C HIS A 30 0.53 10.04 3.52
N PHE A 31 1.21 9.18 2.76
CA PHE A 31 2.44 8.53 3.20
C PHE A 31 3.61 9.51 3.27
N THR A 32 3.64 10.53 2.41
CA THR A 32 4.63 11.61 2.51
C THR A 32 4.45 12.39 3.80
N VAL A 33 3.23 12.79 4.16
CA VAL A 33 2.96 13.52 5.40
C VAL A 33 3.33 12.68 6.63
N LEU A 34 2.88 11.42 6.69
CA LEU A 34 3.19 10.51 7.79
C LEU A 34 4.69 10.18 7.85
N GLY A 35 5.34 10.07 6.70
CA GLY A 35 6.76 9.87 6.55
C GLY A 35 7.58 11.05 7.08
N LEU A 36 7.15 12.28 6.77
CA LEU A 36 7.77 13.49 7.32
C LEU A 36 7.61 13.57 8.84
N ILE A 37 6.43 13.25 9.37
CA ILE A 37 6.21 13.20 10.82
C ILE A 37 7.12 12.14 11.45
N THR A 38 7.22 10.95 10.83
CA THR A 38 8.12 9.87 11.26
C THR A 38 9.58 10.37 11.28
N LEU A 39 10.03 11.04 10.23
CA LEU A 39 11.39 11.55 10.07
C LEU A 39 11.75 12.62 11.11
N VAL A 40 10.84 13.56 11.34
CA VAL A 40 11.05 14.68 12.28
C VAL A 40 10.97 14.22 13.73
N THR A 41 10.04 13.32 14.05
CA THR A 41 9.82 12.88 15.43
C THR A 41 10.66 11.68 15.84
N GLY A 42 11.21 10.93 14.88
CA GLY A 42 11.89 9.66 15.12
C GLY A 42 10.96 8.56 15.66
N ARG A 43 9.64 8.72 15.55
CA ARG A 43 8.64 7.77 16.08
C ARG A 43 7.96 7.00 14.95
N PRO A 44 7.54 5.74 15.18
CA PRO A 44 6.93 4.89 14.16
C PRO A 44 5.49 5.31 13.84
N PHE A 45 5.31 6.40 13.11
CA PHE A 45 3.98 6.84 12.65
C PHE A 45 3.50 6.07 11.41
N LEU A 46 4.38 5.36 10.70
CA LEU A 46 4.02 4.41 9.65
C LEU A 46 3.85 3.02 10.25
N PHE A 47 2.62 2.67 10.63
CA PHE A 47 2.30 1.35 11.18
C PHE A 47 1.28 0.60 10.29
N PRO A 48 1.31 -0.75 10.27
CA PRO A 48 0.52 -1.54 9.33
C PRO A 48 -0.98 -1.22 9.30
N SER A 49 -1.60 -0.90 10.43
CA SER A 49 -3.03 -0.59 10.46
C SER A 49 -3.41 0.75 9.81
N LEU A 50 -2.46 1.59 9.39
CA LEU A 50 -2.74 2.76 8.55
C LEU A 50 -3.00 2.43 7.09
N GLY A 51 -2.49 1.28 6.60
CA GLY A 51 -2.66 0.87 5.20
C GLY A 51 -4.13 0.87 4.76
N PRO A 52 -5.03 0.15 5.48
CA PRO A 52 -6.46 0.12 5.13
C PRO A 52 -7.13 1.50 5.17
N SER A 53 -6.79 2.35 6.15
CA SER A 53 -7.38 3.68 6.29
C SER A 53 -6.98 4.60 5.13
N ALA A 54 -5.69 4.64 4.80
CA ALA A 54 -5.19 5.44 3.68
C ALA A 54 -5.76 4.95 2.35
N TYR A 55 -5.88 3.63 2.16
CA TYR A 55 -6.50 3.05 0.98
C TYR A 55 -7.96 3.47 0.82
N LEU A 56 -8.77 3.33 1.88
CA LEU A 56 -10.19 3.70 1.83
C LEU A 56 -10.39 5.21 1.59
N MET A 57 -9.54 6.06 2.19
CA MET A 57 -9.55 7.51 1.92
C MET A 57 -9.12 7.83 0.48
N ALA A 58 -8.23 7.04 -0.12
CA ALA A 58 -7.77 7.22 -1.49
C ALA A 58 -8.76 6.72 -2.54
N THR A 59 -9.43 5.60 -2.29
CA THR A 59 -10.34 4.98 -3.26
C THR A 59 -11.80 5.41 -3.10
N GLY A 60 -12.15 6.06 -2.00
CA GLY A 60 -13.53 6.40 -1.63
C GLY A 60 -14.34 5.20 -1.11
N GLU A 61 -15.58 5.45 -0.68
CA GLU A 61 -16.55 4.41 -0.29
C GLU A 61 -17.07 3.65 -1.51
N LYS A 62 -16.25 2.72 -2.03
CA LYS A 62 -16.69 1.73 -3.01
C LYS A 62 -17.28 0.52 -2.28
N ALA A 63 -18.23 -0.18 -2.91
CA ALA A 63 -18.81 -1.40 -2.36
C ALA A 63 -17.69 -2.37 -1.93
N ARG A 64 -17.82 -2.94 -0.73
CA ARG A 64 -16.80 -3.82 -0.17
C ARG A 64 -16.56 -4.96 -1.14
N ALA A 65 -15.32 -5.17 -1.54
CA ALA A 65 -14.99 -6.25 -2.44
C ALA A 65 -15.28 -7.61 -1.78
N GLU A 66 -16.32 -8.28 -2.24
CA GLU A 66 -16.77 -9.57 -1.70
C GLU A 66 -16.18 -10.73 -2.50
N GLY A 67 -15.85 -11.83 -1.82
CA GLY A 67 -15.34 -13.06 -2.43
C GLY A 67 -13.84 -13.32 -2.23
N ALA A 68 -13.47 -14.61 -2.27
CA ALA A 68 -12.10 -15.08 -2.01
C ALA A 68 -11.06 -14.54 -3.00
N TYR A 69 -11.48 -14.23 -4.24
CA TYR A 69 -10.62 -13.64 -5.27
C TYR A 69 -10.02 -12.30 -4.82
N HIS A 70 -10.83 -11.40 -4.28
CA HIS A 70 -10.36 -10.08 -3.82
C HIS A 70 -9.42 -10.21 -2.62
N VAL A 71 -9.70 -11.14 -1.71
CA VAL A 71 -8.86 -11.38 -0.53
C VAL A 71 -7.50 -11.96 -0.95
N ILE A 72 -7.50 -13.11 -1.63
CA ILE A 72 -6.27 -13.81 -2.02
C ILE A 72 -5.48 -12.98 -3.03
N GLY A 73 -6.15 -12.44 -4.06
CA GLY A 73 -5.54 -11.58 -5.06
C GLY A 73 -4.95 -10.31 -4.45
N GLY A 74 -5.71 -9.65 -3.56
CA GLY A 74 -5.26 -8.45 -2.88
C GLY A 74 -4.02 -8.71 -2.01
N HIS A 75 -4.04 -9.77 -1.18
CA HIS A 75 -2.87 -10.10 -0.36
C HIS A 75 -1.67 -10.55 -1.21
N THR A 76 -1.88 -11.23 -2.32
CA THR A 76 -0.80 -11.61 -3.25
C THR A 76 -0.13 -10.36 -3.84
N VAL A 77 -0.94 -9.42 -4.34
CA VAL A 77 -0.45 -8.12 -4.82
C VAL A 77 0.31 -7.37 -3.74
N ALA A 78 -0.24 -7.31 -2.53
CA ALA A 78 0.37 -6.64 -1.39
C ALA A 78 1.74 -7.21 -1.02
N VAL A 79 1.88 -8.54 -1.00
CA VAL A 79 3.17 -9.20 -0.72
C VAL A 79 4.18 -8.90 -1.81
N VAL A 80 3.80 -9.02 -3.08
CA VAL A 80 4.70 -8.77 -4.21
C VAL A 80 5.14 -7.31 -4.26
N ALA A 81 4.22 -6.37 -4.13
CA ALA A 81 4.52 -4.94 -4.11
C ALA A 81 5.39 -4.55 -2.90
N GLY A 82 5.07 -5.09 -1.72
CA GLY A 82 5.87 -4.92 -0.52
C GLY A 82 7.30 -5.45 -0.69
N LEU A 83 7.47 -6.65 -1.27
CA LEU A 83 8.78 -7.25 -1.53
C LEU A 83 9.59 -6.44 -2.55
N ILE A 84 8.96 -5.92 -3.60
CA ILE A 84 9.62 -5.06 -4.59
C ILE A 84 10.16 -3.81 -3.90
N ALA A 85 9.33 -3.12 -3.12
CA ALA A 85 9.77 -1.91 -2.42
C ALA A 85 10.84 -2.20 -1.35
N TYR A 86 10.67 -3.29 -0.60
CA TYR A 86 11.66 -3.76 0.38
C TYR A 86 13.01 -4.06 -0.30
N ALA A 87 13.01 -4.79 -1.42
CA ALA A 87 14.25 -5.09 -2.14
C ALA A 87 14.95 -3.82 -2.69
N LEU A 88 14.18 -2.79 -3.07
CA LEU A 88 14.72 -1.56 -3.63
C LEU A 88 15.23 -0.57 -2.57
N LEU A 89 14.53 -0.46 -1.43
CA LEU A 89 14.74 0.62 -0.45
C LEU A 89 14.83 0.11 0.99
N GLY A 90 14.29 -1.08 1.29
CA GLY A 90 14.13 -1.64 2.63
C GLY A 90 15.17 -2.69 3.06
N ASN A 91 15.97 -3.24 2.13
CA ASN A 91 16.77 -4.45 2.38
C ASN A 91 17.74 -4.33 3.57
N GLU A 92 18.33 -3.15 3.76
CA GLU A 92 19.29 -2.87 4.83
C GLU A 92 18.65 -2.19 6.05
N VAL A 93 17.33 -1.95 6.02
CA VAL A 93 16.62 -1.12 7.00
C VAL A 93 15.35 -1.82 7.50
N SER A 94 15.37 -2.24 8.76
CA SER A 94 14.18 -2.76 9.45
C SER A 94 13.62 -1.70 10.40
N ALA A 95 12.30 -1.52 10.39
CA ALA A 95 11.61 -0.64 11.32
C ALA A 95 11.94 -0.98 12.78
N TYR A 96 11.95 -2.27 13.12
CA TYR A 96 12.29 -2.72 14.48
C TYR A 96 13.68 -2.26 14.90
N VAL A 97 14.68 -2.39 14.02
CA VAL A 97 16.07 -2.04 14.30
C VAL A 97 16.27 -0.53 14.37
N ILE A 98 15.61 0.23 13.49
CA ILE A 98 15.74 1.70 13.47
C ILE A 98 15.13 2.32 14.72
N PHE A 99 13.90 1.93 15.08
CA PHE A 99 13.19 2.52 16.22
C PHE A 99 13.71 2.04 17.59
N ALA A 100 14.61 1.05 17.62
CA ALA A 100 15.35 0.68 18.82
C ALA A 100 16.53 1.62 19.14
N ARG A 101 16.94 2.49 18.20
CA ARG A 101 18.05 3.43 18.39
C ARG A 101 17.61 4.64 19.24
N PRO A 102 18.52 5.26 20.01
CA PRO A 102 18.17 6.37 20.89
C PRO A 102 17.79 7.68 20.16
N ASP A 103 18.27 7.92 18.94
CA ASP A 103 17.91 9.08 18.13
C ASP A 103 17.85 8.72 16.63
N PRO A 104 16.72 8.17 16.14
CA PRO A 104 16.56 7.79 14.75
C PRO A 104 16.13 8.95 13.84
N ALA A 105 15.83 10.14 14.40
CA ALA A 105 15.30 11.27 13.65
C ALA A 105 16.30 11.75 12.59
N PHE A 106 15.78 12.20 11.44
CA PHE A 106 16.57 12.69 10.30
C PHE A 106 17.65 11.73 9.76
N SER A 107 17.57 10.43 10.07
CA SER A 107 18.53 9.43 9.56
C SER A 107 18.21 9.02 8.12
N VAL A 108 19.25 8.72 7.34
CA VAL A 108 19.13 8.21 5.96
C VAL A 108 18.38 6.87 5.94
N ASP A 109 18.59 6.05 6.98
CA ASP A 109 17.90 4.77 7.15
C ASP A 109 16.38 4.97 7.27
N LEU A 110 15.95 6.00 8.01
CA LEU A 110 14.54 6.34 8.17
C LEU A 110 13.93 6.91 6.89
N VAL A 111 14.69 7.67 6.09
CA VAL A 111 14.27 8.11 4.75
C VAL A 111 14.06 6.91 3.83
N SER A 112 14.97 5.94 3.87
CA SER A 112 14.88 4.71 3.06
C SER A 112 13.68 3.85 3.48
N LEU A 113 13.44 3.72 4.79
CA LEU A 113 12.29 3.01 5.35
C LEU A 113 10.95 3.67 4.96
N VAL A 114 10.84 4.99 5.08
CA VAL A 114 9.66 5.76 4.64
C VAL A 114 9.46 5.64 3.13
N GLY A 115 10.55 5.70 2.37
CA GLY A 115 10.54 5.50 0.92
C GLY A 115 10.00 4.12 0.54
N SER A 116 10.50 3.06 1.20
CA SER A 116 10.02 1.69 1.02
C SER A 116 8.51 1.58 1.24
N ALA A 117 8.02 2.06 2.40
CA ALA A 117 6.59 2.02 2.70
C ALA A 117 5.74 2.81 1.68
N THR A 118 6.20 3.99 1.27
CA THR A 118 5.48 4.85 0.31
C THR A 118 5.40 4.19 -1.07
N VAL A 119 6.52 3.68 -1.59
CA VAL A 119 6.58 3.01 -2.89
C VAL A 119 5.72 1.74 -2.87
N ALA A 120 5.81 0.95 -1.80
CA ALA A 120 4.99 -0.25 -1.64
C ALA A 120 3.50 0.07 -1.71
N MET A 121 3.06 1.10 -0.98
CA MET A 121 1.64 1.50 -0.93
C MET A 121 1.12 2.04 -2.26
N MET A 122 1.93 2.82 -2.98
CA MET A 122 1.59 3.25 -4.34
C MET A 122 1.43 2.03 -5.25
N LEU A 123 2.43 1.14 -5.29
CA LEU A 123 2.39 -0.08 -6.11
C LEU A 123 1.20 -0.97 -5.78
N THR A 124 0.93 -1.23 -4.51
CA THR A 124 -0.23 -2.03 -4.07
C THR A 124 -1.53 -1.38 -4.52
N THR A 125 -1.70 -0.08 -4.27
CA THR A 125 -2.95 0.63 -4.57
C THR A 125 -3.21 0.64 -6.07
N THR A 126 -2.24 1.06 -6.88
CA THR A 126 -2.37 1.08 -8.33
C THR A 126 -2.62 -0.33 -8.89
N THR A 127 -1.88 -1.34 -8.42
CA THR A 127 -2.04 -2.71 -8.92
C THR A 127 -3.41 -3.26 -8.56
N MET A 128 -3.88 -3.12 -7.32
CA MET A 128 -5.21 -3.60 -6.90
C MET A 128 -6.35 -2.94 -7.66
N LEU A 129 -6.21 -1.66 -8.01
CA LEU A 129 -7.18 -0.96 -8.83
C LEU A 129 -7.22 -1.55 -10.24
N VAL A 130 -6.07 -1.69 -10.90
CA VAL A 130 -5.93 -2.24 -12.26
C VAL A 130 -6.37 -3.69 -12.35
N THR A 131 -5.99 -4.54 -11.38
CA THR A 131 -6.32 -5.99 -11.39
C THR A 131 -7.69 -6.31 -10.80
N ASN A 132 -8.41 -5.30 -10.32
CA ASN A 132 -9.66 -5.45 -9.59
C ASN A 132 -9.56 -6.37 -8.37
N THR A 133 -8.42 -6.38 -7.67
CA THR A 133 -8.22 -7.17 -6.45
C THR A 133 -8.29 -6.27 -5.21
N ASN A 134 -9.15 -5.25 -5.25
CA ASN A 134 -9.31 -4.25 -4.20
C ASN A 134 -9.56 -4.91 -2.84
N HIS A 135 -8.62 -4.79 -1.90
CA HIS A 135 -8.79 -5.33 -0.55
C HIS A 135 -8.06 -4.45 0.46
N ALA A 136 -8.79 -3.56 1.13
CA ALA A 136 -8.18 -2.61 2.06
C ALA A 136 -7.31 -3.27 3.13
N ALA A 137 -7.70 -4.44 3.66
CA ALA A 137 -6.90 -5.15 4.67
C ALA A 137 -5.54 -5.63 4.14
N ALA A 138 -5.39 -5.87 2.83
CA ALA A 138 -4.10 -6.23 2.24
C ALA A 138 -3.10 -5.08 2.20
N CYS A 139 -3.54 -3.82 2.34
CA CYS A 139 -2.61 -2.70 2.51
C CYS A 139 -1.83 -2.79 3.82
N ALA A 140 -2.39 -3.40 4.87
CA ALA A 140 -1.62 -3.69 6.08
C ALA A 140 -0.51 -4.72 5.83
N THR A 141 -0.79 -5.75 5.03
CA THR A 141 0.21 -6.74 4.58
C THR A 141 1.35 -6.09 3.81
N THR A 142 1.02 -5.14 2.92
CA THR A 142 2.03 -4.36 2.17
C THR A 142 3.02 -3.70 3.11
N LEU A 143 2.52 -3.03 4.16
CA LEU A 143 3.36 -2.32 5.12
C LEU A 143 4.18 -3.27 6.01
N ILE A 144 3.62 -4.41 6.42
CA ILE A 144 4.38 -5.43 7.17
C ILE A 144 5.61 -5.86 6.37
N VAL A 145 5.44 -6.14 5.08
CA VAL A 145 6.53 -6.59 4.21
C VAL A 145 7.51 -5.45 3.91
N ALA A 146 7.01 -4.26 3.58
CA ALA A 146 7.86 -3.14 3.16
C ALA A 146 8.72 -2.56 4.30
N LEU A 147 8.28 -2.70 5.55
CA LEU A 147 8.95 -2.14 6.73
C LEU A 147 10.01 -3.06 7.36
N GLY A 148 10.06 -4.34 6.97
CA GLY A 148 11.06 -5.30 7.47
C GLY A 148 10.84 -5.71 8.91
#